data_AF-A0A927U6I2-F1
#
_entry.id   AF-A0A927U6I2-F1
#
_cell.length_a   1.000
_cell.length_b   1.000
_cell.length_c   1.000
_cell.angle_alpha   90.00
_cell.angle_beta   90.00
_cell.angle_gamma   90.00
#
_symmetry.space_group_name_H-M   'P 1'
#
loop_
_entity.id
_entity.type
_entity.pdbx_description
1 polymer ?
#
loop_
_entity_poly.entity_id
_entity_poly.type
_entity_poly.pdbx_seq_one_letter_code
_entity_poly.pdbx_strand_id
1 'polypeptide(L)'
;MTLEYSEDRKRTMTETEIDAIENSISTIASTPYGTAPYMRSMGIKKYPPETDSDVAKNQYATEVITQCGIWEDRVKVSEVKFTDDNNAKVVIGNV
;
A
#
# COMPACT_ATOMS: atom_id res chain seq x y z
N MET A 1 6.08 0.06 7.49
CA MET A 1 4.82 -0.49 6.94
C MET A 1 4.85 -2.00 7.09
N THR A 2 3.72 -2.61 7.40
CA THR A 2 3.59 -4.08 7.51
C THR A 2 2.42 -4.54 6.64
N LEU A 3 2.55 -5.67 5.96
CA LEU A 3 1.53 -6.22 5.07
C LEU A 3 0.90 -7.47 5.69
N GLU A 4 -0.42 -7.59 5.59
CA GLU A 4 -1.20 -8.72 6.10
C GLU A 4 -2.11 -9.25 5.00
N TYR A 5 -1.90 -10.50 4.60
CA TYR A 5 -2.73 -11.18 3.61
C TYR A 5 -3.90 -11.89 4.30
N SER A 6 -5.07 -11.90 3.65
CA SER A 6 -6.10 -12.88 3.98
C SER A 6 -5.54 -14.30 3.83
N GLU A 7 -5.79 -15.16 4.83
CA GLU A 7 -5.29 -16.54 4.90
C GLU A 7 -5.52 -17.35 3.60
N ASP A 8 -6.67 -17.13 2.97
CA ASP A 8 -7.09 -17.75 1.72
C ASP A 8 -6.18 -17.38 0.54
N ARG A 9 -5.66 -16.15 0.48
CA ARG A 9 -4.75 -15.66 -0.58
C ARG A 9 -3.34 -16.19 -0.37
N LYS A 10 -2.86 -16.21 0.87
CA LYS A 10 -1.49 -16.63 1.19
C LYS A 10 -1.23 -18.08 0.80
N ARG A 11 -2.24 -18.95 0.88
CA ARG A 11 -2.14 -20.37 0.51
C ARG A 11 -1.97 -20.65 -0.98
N THR A 12 -2.33 -19.70 -1.85
CA THR A 12 -2.31 -19.90 -3.31
C THR A 12 -1.08 -19.32 -3.99
N MET A 13 -0.17 -18.69 -3.24
CA MET A 13 0.96 -17.95 -3.79
C MET A 13 2.28 -18.53 -3.29
N THR A 14 3.29 -18.52 -4.15
CA THR A 14 4.66 -18.83 -3.76
C THR A 14 5.25 -17.71 -2.91
N GLU A 15 6.26 -18.02 -2.10
CA GLU A 15 6.98 -17.01 -1.31
C GLU A 15 7.57 -15.91 -2.20
N THR A 16 8.13 -16.28 -3.37
CA THR A 16 8.65 -15.30 -4.34
C THR A 16 7.58 -14.36 -4.87
N GLU A 17 6.36 -14.85 -5.11
CA GLU A 17 5.25 -13.99 -5.55
C GLU A 17 4.81 -13.04 -4.45
N ILE A 18 4.74 -13.53 -3.21
CA ILE A 18 4.44 -12.72 -2.03
C ILE A 18 5.48 -11.60 -1.90
N ASP A 19 6.77 -11.94 -1.91
CA ASP A 19 7.87 -10.97 -1.81
C ASP A 19 7.80 -9.92 -2.94
N ALA A 20 7.50 -10.33 -4.17
CA ALA A 20 7.39 -9.42 -5.30
C ALA A 20 6.22 -8.43 -5.13
N ILE A 21 5.10 -8.87 -4.58
CA ILE A 21 3.94 -8.00 -4.31
C ILE A 21 4.20 -7.09 -3.13
N GLU A 22 4.80 -7.60 -2.05
CA GLU A 22 5.13 -6.78 -0.89
C GLU A 22 6.11 -5.65 -1.25
N ASN A 23 7.10 -5.95 -2.08
CA ASN A 23 8.02 -4.95 -2.62
C ASN A 23 7.31 -3.93 -3.52
N SER A 24 6.39 -4.39 -4.37
CA SER A 24 5.59 -3.52 -5.24
C SER A 24 4.74 -2.55 -4.43
N ILE A 25 3.93 -3.05 -3.49
CA ILE A 25 3.07 -2.23 -2.63
C ILE A 25 3.92 -1.28 -1.77
N SER A 26 5.04 -1.75 -1.22
CA SER A 26 5.96 -0.92 -0.45
C SER A 26 6.56 0.20 -1.28
N THR A 27 6.92 -0.08 -2.53
CA THR A 27 7.44 0.92 -3.47
C THR A 27 6.37 1.96 -3.77
N ILE A 28 5.15 1.54 -4.12
CA ILE A 28 4.03 2.46 -4.41
C ILE A 28 3.73 3.35 -3.21
N ALA A 29 3.58 2.76 -2.03
CA ALA A 29 3.21 3.46 -0.80
C ALA A 29 4.29 4.43 -0.29
N SER A 30 5.56 4.18 -0.63
CA SER A 30 6.70 5.01 -0.21
C SER A 30 7.22 5.99 -1.27
N THR A 31 6.66 5.95 -2.49
CA THR A 31 7.07 6.85 -3.57
C THR A 31 6.24 8.12 -3.54
N PRO A 32 6.85 9.32 -3.41
CA PRO A 32 6.11 10.57 -3.54
C PRO A 32 5.55 10.73 -4.97
N TYR A 33 4.31 11.17 -5.09
CA TYR A 33 3.64 11.33 -6.37
C TYR A 33 4.45 12.21 -7.34
N GLY A 34 4.56 11.80 -8.60
CA GLY A 34 5.27 12.58 -9.62
C GLY A 34 6.79 12.45 -9.63
N THR A 35 7.37 11.73 -8.66
CA THR A 35 8.83 11.58 -8.55
C THR A 35 9.40 10.39 -9.31
N ALA A 36 8.60 9.35 -9.55
CA ALA A 36 9.03 8.19 -10.32
C ALA A 36 9.26 8.56 -11.80
N PRO A 37 10.49 8.42 -12.33
CA PRO A 37 10.75 8.64 -13.74
C PRO A 37 9.89 7.70 -14.61
N TYR A 38 9.37 8.22 -15.72
CA TYR A 38 8.50 7.50 -16.66
C TYR A 38 7.15 7.03 -16.09
N MET A 39 6.90 7.14 -14.78
CA MET A 39 5.67 6.75 -14.09
C MET A 39 5.18 7.86 -13.16
N ARG A 40 5.10 9.10 -13.67
CA ARG A 40 4.78 10.28 -12.84
C ARG A 40 3.37 10.27 -12.26
N SER A 41 2.46 9.45 -12.78
CA SER A 41 1.12 9.26 -12.22
C SER A 41 1.09 8.24 -11.06
N MET A 42 2.22 7.61 -10.73
CA MET A 42 2.37 6.71 -9.59
C MET A 42 2.83 7.47 -8.34
N GLY A 43 2.41 6.98 -7.18
CA GLY A 43 2.91 7.37 -5.87
C GLY A 43 1.85 8.08 -5.02
N ILE A 44 2.27 8.52 -3.84
CA ILE A 44 1.40 9.12 -2.82
C ILE A 44 1.67 10.62 -2.75
N LYS A 45 0.63 11.44 -2.89
CA LYS A 45 0.70 12.90 -2.95
C LYS A 45 1.11 13.49 -1.61
N LYS A 46 0.59 12.92 -0.52
CA LYS A 46 0.88 13.33 0.86
C LYS A 46 1.70 12.27 1.58
N TYR A 47 2.92 12.07 1.10
CA TYR A 47 3.87 11.13 1.70
C TYR A 47 5.09 11.81 2.31
N PRO A 48 5.44 11.50 3.57
CA PRO A 48 4.60 10.81 4.57
C PRO A 48 3.39 11.67 4.98
N PRO A 49 2.44 11.16 5.79
CA PRO A 49 1.38 11.99 6.36
C PRO A 49 1.94 13.24 7.03
N GLU A 50 1.42 14.42 6.66
CA GLU A 50 1.93 15.72 7.13
C GLU A 50 1.80 15.91 8.65
N THR A 51 0.81 15.23 9.25
CA THR A 51 0.49 15.29 10.68
C THR A 51 0.04 13.92 11.18
N ASP A 52 0.02 13.74 12.49
CA ASP A 52 -0.49 12.55 13.15
C ASP A 52 -2.04 12.51 13.25
N SER A 53 -2.73 13.40 12.52
CA SER A 53 -4.20 13.47 12.58
C SER A 53 -4.85 12.31 11.82
N ASP A 54 -6.01 11.86 12.30
CA ASP A 54 -6.82 10.84 11.62
C ASP A 54 -7.15 11.23 10.18
N VAL A 55 -7.32 12.53 9.92
CA VAL A 55 -7.57 13.04 8.56
C VAL A 55 -6.37 12.80 7.65
N ALA A 56 -5.15 13.10 8.10
CA ALA A 56 -3.93 12.87 7.32
C ALA A 56 -3.67 11.37 7.10
N LYS A 57 -3.93 10.55 8.13
CA LYS A 57 -3.87 9.08 8.06
C LYS A 57 -4.86 8.51 7.05
N ASN A 58 -6.11 8.95 7.09
CA ASN A 58 -7.16 8.50 6.17
C ASN A 58 -6.90 8.95 4.72
N GLN A 59 -6.35 10.15 4.52
CA GLN A 59 -5.90 10.61 3.20
C GLN A 59 -4.81 9.70 2.64
N TYR A 60 -3.77 9.42 3.43
CA TYR A 60 -2.71 8.48 3.06
C TYR A 60 -3.27 7.08 2.73
N ALA A 61 -4.12 6.54 3.60
CA ALA A 61 -4.74 5.22 3.41
C ALA A 61 -5.51 5.14 2.09
N THR A 62 -6.34 6.15 1.80
CA THR A 62 -7.14 6.22 0.57
C THR A 62 -6.25 6.27 -0.67
N GLU A 63 -5.16 7.03 -0.63
CA GLU A 63 -4.22 7.12 -1.74
C GLU A 63 -3.47 5.81 -1.96
N VAL A 64 -3.02 5.14 -0.89
CA VAL A 64 -2.37 3.82 -0.99
C VAL A 64 -3.31 2.80 -1.64
N ILE A 65 -4.56 2.72 -1.20
CA ILE A 65 -5.56 1.82 -1.79
C ILE A 65 -5.76 2.13 -3.27
N THR A 66 -5.90 3.41 -3.62
CA THR A 66 -6.13 3.86 -5.00
C THR A 66 -4.94 3.55 -5.90
N GLN A 67 -3.73 3.88 -5.46
CA GLN A 67 -2.52 3.70 -6.26
C GLN A 67 -2.17 2.23 -6.42
N CYS A 68 -2.32 1.41 -5.38
CA CYS A 68 -2.16 -0.03 -5.51
C CYS A 68 -3.19 -0.61 -6.46
N GLY A 69 -4.45 -0.16 -6.42
CA GLY A 69 -5.48 -0.62 -7.37
C GLY A 69 -5.23 -0.24 -8.84
N ILE A 70 -4.33 0.72 -9.12
CA ILE A 70 -3.94 1.11 -10.48
C ILE A 70 -2.68 0.36 -10.94
N TRP A 71 -1.71 0.19 -10.05
CA TRP A 71 -0.35 -0.25 -10.38
C TRP A 71 0.00 -1.67 -9.93
N GLU A 72 -0.84 -2.29 -9.11
CA GLU A 72 -0.70 -3.67 -8.62
C GLU A 72 -2.01 -4.44 -8.84
N ASP A 73 -2.12 -5.13 -9.98
CA ASP A 73 -3.33 -5.86 -10.38
C ASP A 73 -3.42 -7.27 -9.79
N ARG A 74 -2.30 -7.80 -9.26
CA ARG A 74 -2.25 -9.16 -8.71
C ARG A 74 -2.98 -9.29 -7.38
N VAL A 75 -3.22 -8.19 -6.66
CA VAL A 75 -3.90 -8.18 -5.36
C VAL A 75 -4.73 -6.93 -5.16
N LYS A 76 -5.69 -7.00 -4.24
CA LYS A 76 -6.51 -5.84 -3.85
C LYS A 76 -6.18 -5.42 -2.43
N VAL A 77 -5.73 -4.19 -2.25
CA VAL A 77 -5.62 -3.60 -0.91
C VAL A 77 -7.03 -3.26 -0.43
N SER A 78 -7.48 -3.90 0.64
CA SER A 78 -8.82 -3.71 1.21
C SER A 78 -8.84 -2.61 2.27
N GLU A 79 -7.75 -2.47 3.02
CA GLU A 79 -7.69 -1.56 4.17
C GLU A 79 -6.25 -1.13 4.48
N VAL A 80 -6.09 0.07 5.03
CA VAL A 80 -4.82 0.53 5.61
C VAL A 80 -5.12 1.07 7.01
N LYS A 81 -4.54 0.43 8.03
CA LYS A 81 -4.64 0.81 9.44
C LYS A 81 -3.34 1.44 9.90
N PHE A 82 -3.41 2.27 10.93
CA PHE A 82 -2.22 2.73 11.65
C PHE A 82 -2.19 2.07 13.01
N THR A 83 -1.03 1.54 13.40
CA THR A 83 -0.79 1.03 14.75
C THR A 83 -0.51 2.19 15.71
N ASP A 84 -0.52 1.91 17.01
CA ASP A 84 -0.24 2.89 18.07
C ASP A 84 1.16 3.55 17.91
N ASP A 85 2.10 2.84 17.29
CA ASP A 85 3.44 3.32 16.94
C ASP A 85 3.50 4.16 15.63
N ASN A 86 2.35 4.59 15.09
CA ASN A 86 2.22 5.28 13.82
C ASN A 86 2.76 4.52 12.59
N ASN A 87 2.84 3.19 12.69
CA ASN A 87 3.21 2.34 11.56
C ASN A 87 1.96 1.95 10.75
N ALA A 88 2.02 2.11 9.43
CA ALA A 88 0.94 1.69 8.55
C ALA A 88 0.93 0.16 8.39
N LYS A 89 -0.22 -0.47 8.65
CA LYS A 89 -0.54 -1.86 8.39
C LYS A 89 -1.50 -1.95 7.20
N VAL A 90 -1.08 -2.59 6.12
CA VAL A 90 -1.85 -2.74 4.88
C VAL A 90 -2.45 -4.13 4.84
N VAL A 91 -3.77 -4.21 4.69
CA VAL A 91 -4.52 -5.46 4.57
C VAL A 91 -4.78 -5.76 3.10
N ILE A 92 -4.37 -6.94 2.66
CA ILE A 92 -4.51 -7.43 1.30
C ILE A 92 -5.64 -8.48 1.27
N GLY A 93 -6.66 -8.22 0.48
CA GLY A 93 -7.82 -9.07 0.28
C GLY A 93 -7.91 -9.70 -1.11
N ASN A 94 -9.01 -10.41 -1.37
CA ASN A 94 -9.30 -11.03 -2.65
C ASN A 94 -9.81 -10.02 -3.70
N VAL A 95 -9.47 -10.30 -4.96
CA VAL A 95 -9.97 -9.60 -6.17
C VAL A 95 -11.35 -10.12 -6.53
#